data_AF-A0A657LUA1-F1
#
_entry.id   AF-A0A657LUA1-F1
#
_cell.length_a   1.000
_cell.length_b   1.000
_cell.length_c   1.000
_cell.angle_alpha   90.00
_cell.angle_beta   90.00
_cell.angle_gamma   90.00
#
_symmetry.space_group_name_H-M   'P 1'
#
loop_
_entity.id
_entity.type
_entity.pdbx_description
1 polymer ?
#
loop_
_entity_poly.entity_id
_entity_poly.type
_entity_poly.pdbx_seq_one_letter_code
_entity_poly.pdbx_strand_id
1 'polypeptide(L)'
;MQSEQFSGPIAHPKHLRAYEEILPGAAERIMTMAENQQNHNTDMEKKIVAAQISDQKRGMRYGLVALTLVICLAAYAGMNGNNTLAGMLVGAGVAGVVGAFVKGRYDTSA
;
A
#
# COMPACT_ATOMS: atom_id res chain seq x y z
N MET A 1 -16.39 9.76 -41.26
CA MET A 1 -15.94 8.51 -40.60
C MET A 1 -16.15 8.71 -39.11
N GLN A 2 -17.14 8.05 -38.50
CA GLN A 2 -17.42 8.19 -37.06
C GLN A 2 -16.55 7.18 -36.30
N SER A 3 -15.63 7.69 -35.48
CA SER A 3 -14.84 6.89 -34.55
C SER A 3 -15.61 6.75 -33.24
N GLU A 4 -16.30 5.62 -33.04
CA GLU A 4 -16.87 5.27 -31.75
C GLU A 4 -15.76 4.76 -30.83
N GLN A 5 -15.25 5.65 -29.98
CA GLN A 5 -14.23 5.32 -28.99
C GLN A 5 -14.93 4.99 -27.68
N PHE A 6 -15.21 3.71 -27.47
CA PHE A 6 -15.84 3.23 -26.24
C PHE A 6 -14.76 2.72 -25.28
N SER A 7 -14.64 3.38 -24.13
CA SER A 7 -13.75 2.98 -23.04
C SER A 7 -14.58 2.34 -21.95
N GLY A 8 -14.53 1.01 -21.89
CA GLY A 8 -15.15 0.19 -20.87
C GLY A 8 -14.51 -1.20 -20.92
N PRO A 9 -14.50 -1.95 -19.80
CA PRO A 9 -13.82 -3.26 -19.70
C PRO A 9 -14.42 -4.35 -20.61
N ILE A 10 -15.55 -4.06 -21.27
CA ILE A 10 -16.29 -4.99 -22.10
C ILE A 10 -16.57 -4.32 -23.45
N ALA A 11 -16.33 -5.06 -24.54
CA ALA A 11 -16.57 -4.60 -25.91
C ALA A 11 -18.01 -4.10 -26.08
N HIS A 12 -18.21 -3.04 -26.86
CA HIS A 12 -19.53 -2.43 -27.07
C HIS A 12 -20.57 -3.51 -27.46
N PRO A 13 -21.82 -3.44 -26.95
CA PRO A 13 -22.83 -4.49 -27.17
C PRO A 13 -23.07 -4.82 -28.66
N LYS A 14 -22.92 -3.81 -29.52
CA LYS A 14 -23.03 -3.93 -30.98
C LYS A 14 -21.91 -4.79 -31.59
N HIS A 15 -20.71 -4.78 -31.01
CA HIS A 15 -19.59 -5.64 -31.41
C HIS A 15 -19.74 -7.05 -30.85
N LEU A 16 -20.19 -7.20 -29.61
CA LEU A 16 -20.47 -8.53 -29.03
C LEU A 16 -21.49 -9.30 -29.87
N ARG A 17 -22.55 -8.62 -30.32
CA ARG A 17 -23.55 -9.22 -31.24
C ARG A 17 -22.94 -9.61 -32.59
N ALA A 18 -22.07 -8.78 -33.15
CA ALA A 18 -21.37 -9.12 -34.40
C ALA A 18 -20.41 -10.31 -34.21
N TYR A 19 -19.72 -10.42 -33.07
CA TYR A 19 -18.89 -11.58 -32.75
C TYR A 19 -19.71 -12.86 -32.59
N GLU A 20 -20.89 -12.79 -31.98
CA GLU A 20 -21.80 -13.92 -31.84
C GLU A 20 -22.38 -14.37 -33.19
N GLU A 21 -22.68 -13.44 -34.09
CA GLU A 21 -23.12 -13.74 -35.47
C GLU A 21 -22.01 -14.38 -36.32
N ILE A 22 -20.74 -14.01 -36.10
CA ILE A 22 -19.58 -14.59 -36.81
C ILE A 22 -19.18 -15.95 -36.24
N LEU A 23 -19.19 -16.08 -34.92
CA LEU A 23 -18.84 -17.29 -34.19
C LEU A 23 -19.79 -17.45 -32.98
N PRO A 24 -20.78 -18.34 -33.07
CA PRO A 24 -21.68 -18.61 -31.94
C PRO A 24 -20.91 -19.03 -30.69
N GLY A 25 -21.21 -18.43 -29.54
CA GLY A 25 -20.53 -18.60 -28.26
C GLY A 25 -19.33 -17.68 -28.03
N ALA A 26 -18.98 -16.81 -28.99
CA ALA A 26 -17.88 -15.87 -28.82
C ALA A 26 -18.17 -14.79 -27.78
N ALA A 27 -19.41 -14.29 -27.70
CA ALA A 27 -19.77 -13.26 -26.72
C ALA A 27 -19.64 -13.79 -25.29
N GLU A 28 -20.13 -15.02 -25.05
CA GLU A 28 -20.01 -15.70 -23.75
C GLU A 28 -18.53 -15.87 -23.35
N ARG A 29 -17.69 -16.35 -24.27
CA ARG A 29 -16.27 -16.56 -24.01
C ARG A 29 -15.52 -15.26 -23.70
N ILE A 30 -15.89 -14.15 -24.34
CA ILE A 30 -15.35 -12.81 -24.06
C ILE A 30 -15.79 -12.33 -22.68
N MET A 31 -17.08 -12.51 -22.32
CA MET A 31 -17.60 -12.17 -21.00
C MET A 31 -16.91 -12.98 -19.90
N THR A 32 -16.80 -14.30 -20.05
CA THR A 32 -16.10 -15.16 -19.09
C THR A 32 -14.62 -14.76 -18.94
N MET A 33 -13.96 -14.40 -20.04
CA MET A 33 -12.57 -13.92 -19.99
C MET A 33 -12.46 -12.59 -19.22
N ALA A 34 -13.38 -11.65 -19.45
CA ALA A 34 -13.41 -10.38 -18.74
C ALA A 34 -13.69 -10.57 -17.23
N GLU A 35 -14.64 -11.43 -16.87
CA GLU A 35 -14.96 -11.77 -15.48
C GLU A 35 -13.76 -12.43 -14.78
N ASN A 36 -13.09 -13.37 -15.45
CA ASN A 36 -11.89 -14.00 -14.92
C ASN A 36 -10.76 -12.99 -14.70
N GLN A 37 -10.58 -12.04 -15.62
CA GLN A 37 -9.59 -10.98 -15.46
C GLN A 37 -9.94 -10.04 -14.29
N GLN A 38 -11.23 -9.70 -14.14
CA GLN A 38 -11.70 -8.87 -13.03
C GLN A 38 -11.52 -9.56 -11.68
N ASN A 39 -11.84 -10.85 -11.60
CA ASN A 39 -11.64 -11.66 -10.40
C ASN A 39 -10.15 -11.76 -10.06
N HIS A 40 -9.29 -12.01 -11.05
CA HIS A 40 -7.84 -12.05 -10.86
C HIS A 40 -7.30 -10.71 -10.35
N ASN A 41 -7.72 -9.59 -10.95
CA ASN A 41 -7.31 -8.25 -10.50
C ASN A 41 -7.76 -7.98 -9.07
N THR A 42 -9.02 -8.31 -8.76
CA THR A 42 -9.59 -8.16 -7.41
C THR A 42 -8.82 -8.99 -6.39
N ASP A 43 -8.45 -10.22 -6.73
CA ASP A 43 -7.68 -11.10 -5.84
C ASP A 43 -6.24 -10.62 -5.66
N MET A 44 -5.62 -10.05 -6.69
CA MET A 44 -4.31 -9.40 -6.56
C MET A 44 -4.39 -8.17 -5.65
N GLU A 45 -5.38 -7.29 -5.84
CA GLU A 45 -5.59 -6.13 -4.98
C GLU A 45 -5.76 -6.53 -3.52
N LYS A 46 -6.61 -7.54 -3.23
CA LYS A 46 -6.77 -8.09 -1.88
C LYS A 46 -5.45 -8.58 -1.29
N LYS A 47 -4.63 -9.30 -2.06
CA LYS A 47 -3.32 -9.78 -1.60
C LYS A 47 -2.35 -8.64 -1.31
N ILE A 48 -2.31 -7.63 -2.17
CA ILE A 48 -1.45 -6.45 -1.98
C ILE A 48 -1.86 -5.70 -0.72
N VAL A 49 -3.16 -5.42 -0.55
CA VAL A 49 -3.68 -4.74 0.65
C VAL A 49 -3.40 -5.57 1.91
N ALA A 50 -3.63 -6.88 1.87
CA ALA A 50 -3.32 -7.76 3.00
C ALA A 50 -1.83 -7.77 3.36
N ALA A 51 -0.96 -7.81 2.34
CA ALA A 51 0.50 -7.73 2.52
C ALA A 51 0.90 -6.39 3.15
N GLN A 52 0.41 -5.27 2.63
CA GLN A 52 0.65 -3.93 3.17
C GLN A 52 0.20 -3.80 4.63
N ILE A 53 -1.00 -4.29 4.97
CA ILE A 53 -1.49 -4.29 6.36
C ILE A 53 -0.56 -5.12 7.25
N SER A 54 -0.12 -6.29 6.77
CA SER A 54 0.78 -7.16 7.54
C SER A 54 2.16 -6.54 7.76
N ASP A 55 2.71 -5.86 6.76
CA ASP A 55 3.98 -5.16 6.83
C ASP A 55 3.89 -3.93 7.73
N GLN A 56 2.81 -3.15 7.63
CA GLN A 56 2.56 -2.03 8.53
C GLN A 56 2.43 -2.50 9.99
N LYS A 57 1.73 -3.61 10.23
CA LYS A 57 1.57 -4.18 11.57
C LYS A 57 2.90 -4.68 12.14
N ARG A 58 3.77 -5.27 11.30
CA ARG A 58 5.13 -5.67 11.69
C ARG A 58 6.01 -4.46 11.96
N GLY A 59 5.99 -3.46 11.10
CA GLY A 59 6.71 -2.21 11.26
C GLY A 59 6.34 -1.48 12.56
N MET A 60 5.05 -1.40 12.88
CA MET A 60 4.56 -0.80 14.12
C MET A 60 5.05 -1.56 15.36
N ARG A 61 5.08 -2.90 15.32
CA ARG A 61 5.62 -3.71 16.43
C ARG A 61 7.11 -3.48 16.63
N TYR A 62 7.91 -3.49 15.55
CA TYR A 62 9.35 -3.21 15.66
C TYR A 62 9.62 -1.77 16.11
N GLY A 63 8.81 -0.81 15.66
CA GLY A 63 8.87 0.58 16.11
C GLY A 63 8.58 0.73 17.60
N LEU A 64 7.56 0.04 18.12
CA LEU A 64 7.24 0.03 19.56
C LEU A 64 8.39 -0.58 20.38
N VAL A 65 8.96 -1.70 19.93
CA VAL A 65 10.10 -2.34 20.60
C VAL A 65 11.35 -1.44 20.59
N ALA A 66 11.64 -0.79 19.45
CA ALA A 66 12.77 0.14 19.36
C ALA A 66 12.58 1.37 20.27
N LEU A 67 11.38 1.96 20.27
CA LEU A 67 11.05 3.11 21.11
C LEU A 67 11.14 2.78 22.60
N THR A 68 10.59 1.63 23.01
CA THR A 68 10.68 1.17 24.40
C THR A 68 12.12 0.90 24.82
N LEU A 69 12.95 0.28 23.97
CA LEU A 69 14.38 0.11 24.21
C LEU A 69 15.11 1.46 24.40
N VAL A 70 14.86 2.44 23.54
CA VAL A 70 15.48 3.77 23.64
C VAL A 70 15.10 4.46 24.95
N ILE A 71 13.82 4.39 25.35
CA ILE A 71 13.34 4.94 26.62
C ILE A 71 14.00 4.24 27.82
N CYS A 72 14.09 2.90 27.80
CA CYS A 72 14.76 2.14 28.86
C CYS A 72 16.24 2.50 28.98
N LEU A 73 16.95 2.62 27.85
CA LEU A 73 18.36 3.01 27.83
C LEU A 73 18.56 4.46 28.32
N ALA A 74 17.69 5.38 27.92
CA ALA A 74 17.72 6.76 28.40
C ALA A 74 17.47 6.85 29.93
N ALA A 75 16.51 6.09 30.45
CA ALA A 75 16.23 6.01 31.88
C ALA A 75 17.43 5.43 32.66
N TYR A 76 18.04 4.34 32.15
CA TYR A 76 19.22 3.73 32.76
C TYR A 76 20.45 4.65 32.74
N ALA A 77 20.66 5.39 31.65
CA ALA A 77 21.73 6.38 31.55
C ALA A 77 21.50 7.57 32.50
N GLY A 78 20.25 8.00 32.67
CA GLY A 78 19.88 9.06 33.62
C GLY A 78 20.13 8.68 35.08
N MET A 79 19.86 7.43 35.46
CA MET A 79 20.12 6.94 36.83
C MET A 79 21.62 6.88 37.16
N ASN A 80 22.50 6.74 36.17
CA ASN A 80 23.96 6.72 36.36
C ASN A 80 24.59 8.13 36.43
N GLY A 81 23.79 9.21 36.47
CA GLY A 81 24.26 10.57 36.71
C GLY A 81 24.99 11.24 35.52
N ASN A 82 25.05 10.61 34.36
CA ASN A 82 25.70 11.18 33.18
C ASN A 82 24.72 12.01 32.36
N ASN A 83 24.44 13.23 32.84
CA ASN A 83 23.44 14.15 32.29
C ASN A 83 23.66 14.49 30.80
N THR A 84 24.92 14.42 30.33
CA THR A 84 25.30 14.68 28.93
C THR A 84 24.83 13.58 27.98
N LEU A 85 24.94 12.30 28.38
CA LEU A 85 24.47 11.17 27.57
C LEU A 85 22.94 11.11 27.52
N ALA A 86 22.28 11.42 28.64
CA ALA A 86 20.82 11.51 28.68
C ALA A 86 20.31 12.61 27.74
N GLY A 87 20.94 13.79 27.75
CA GLY A 87 20.62 14.90 26.84
C GLY A 87 20.84 14.56 25.36
N MET A 88 21.95 13.90 25.01
CA MET A 88 22.21 13.46 23.62
C MET A 88 21.20 12.40 23.15
N LEU A 89 20.85 11.41 23.99
CA LEU A 89 19.88 10.37 23.64
C LEU A 89 18.48 10.95 23.43
N VAL A 90 18.04 11.84 24.32
CA VAL A 90 16.73 12.52 24.18
C VAL A 90 16.73 13.43 22.95
N GLY A 91 17.80 14.22 22.75
CA GLY A 91 17.93 15.09 21.58
C GLY A 91 17.93 14.33 20.25
N ALA A 92 18.69 13.24 20.15
CA ALA A 92 18.70 12.38 18.97
C ALA A 92 17.34 11.70 18.73
N GLY A 93 16.66 11.26 19.80
CA GLY A 93 15.32 10.69 19.72
C GLY A 93 14.29 11.69 19.18
N VAL A 94 14.27 12.91 19.72
CA VAL A 94 13.36 13.98 19.26
C VAL A 94 13.65 14.38 17.81
N ALA A 95 14.92 14.56 17.45
CA ALA A 95 15.32 14.88 16.07
C ALA A 95 14.91 13.76 15.09
N GLY A 96 15.05 12.49 15.50
CA GLY A 96 14.60 11.35 14.71
C GLY A 96 13.09 11.32 14.49
N VAL A 97 12.29 11.56 15.53
CA VAL A 97 10.82 11.60 15.44
C VAL A 97 10.35 12.77 14.58
N VAL A 98 10.93 13.96 14.76
CA VAL A 98 10.63 15.14 13.94
C VAL A 98 11.01 14.88 12.48
N GLY A 99 12.20 14.31 12.22
CA GLY A 99 12.65 13.96 10.87
C GLY A 99 11.72 12.96 10.18
N ALA A 100 11.26 11.92 10.90
CA ALA A 100 10.29 10.96 10.38
C ALA A 100 8.93 11.61 10.07
N PHE A 101 8.45 12.51 10.95
CA PHE A 101 7.21 13.27 10.74
C PHE A 101 7.29 14.19 9.52
N VAL A 102 8.43 14.85 9.33
CA VAL A 102 8.67 15.74 8.18
C VAL A 102 8.73 14.91 6.90
N LYS A 103 9.49 13.81 6.87
CA LYS A 103 9.58 12.93 5.69
C LYS A 103 8.22 12.34 5.29
N GLY A 104 7.42 11.89 6.27
CA GLY A 104 6.08 11.36 6.01
C GLY A 104 5.13 12.36 5.32
N ARG A 105 5.35 13.67 5.47
CA ARG A 105 4.57 14.68 4.74
C ARG A 105 4.96 14.82 3.27
N TYR A 106 6.21 14.56 2.92
CA TYR A 106 6.67 14.63 1.52
C TYR A 106 6.18 13.44 0.69
N ASP A 107 6.12 12.25 1.29
CA ASP A 107 5.68 11.03 0.59
C ASP A 107 4.16 11.01 0.30
N THR A 108 3.37 11.89 0.93
CA THR A 108 1.92 12.03 0.68
C THR A 108 1.61 12.95 -0.53
N SER A 109 2.62 13.58 -1.14
CA SER A 109 2.45 14.54 -2.24
C SER A 109 2.91 14.04 -3.63
N ALA A 110 3.12 12.72 -3.79
CA ALA A 110 3.43 12.08 -5.06
C ALA A 110 2.37 11.02 -5.40
#